data_AF-A0A8X6H5E9-F1
#
_entry.id   AF-A0A8X6H5E9-F1
#
_cell.length_a   1.000
_cell.length_b   1.000
_cell.length_c   1.000
_cell.angle_alpha   90.00
_cell.angle_beta   90.00
_cell.angle_gamma   90.00
#
_symmetry.space_group_name_H-M   'P 1'
#
loop_
_entity.id
_entity.type
_entity.pdbx_description
1 polymer ?
#
loop_
_entity_poly.entity_id
_entity_poly.type
_entity_poly.pdbx_seq_one_letter_code
_entity_poly.pdbx_strand_id
1 'polypeptide(L)'
;MVGLELNEFSEVLLINLILRKLDKETRKNYELNLASTKLPKWDDFMDFLLKRCLILENIQTNNAIAVPSERSYKTKSFLAKLDPVNCVICKQQPHPVFRCKDVMI
;
A
#
# COMPACT_ATOMS: atom_id res chain seq x y z
N MET A 1 -35.31 13.14 -13.12
CA MET A 1 -34.01 13.09 -12.42
C MET A 1 -34.28 13.63 -11.02
N VAL A 2 -34.43 12.75 -10.03
CA VAL A 2 -34.79 13.17 -8.66
C VAL A 2 -33.54 13.82 -8.08
N GLY A 3 -33.47 15.14 -8.19
CA GLY A 3 -32.49 15.95 -7.50
C GLY A 3 -32.82 15.85 -6.01
N LEU A 4 -32.16 14.92 -5.32
CA LEU A 4 -32.05 14.99 -3.87
C LEU A 4 -31.29 16.28 -3.60
N GLU A 5 -32.00 17.34 -3.21
CA GLU A 5 -31.37 18.52 -2.63
C GLU A 5 -30.64 18.05 -1.37
N LEU A 6 -29.36 17.80 -1.54
CA LEU A 6 -28.47 17.40 -0.47
C LEU A 6 -28.30 18.61 0.44
N ASN A 7 -29.05 18.61 1.53
CA ASN A 7 -28.84 19.55 2.63
C ASN A 7 -27.53 19.19 3.34
N GLU A 8 -26.81 20.19 3.89
CA GLU A 8 -25.50 20.01 4.54
C GLU A 8 -25.49 18.85 5.55
N PHE A 9 -26.56 18.69 6.34
CA PHE A 9 -26.69 17.57 7.28
C PHE A 9 -26.85 16.20 6.60
N SER A 10 -27.61 16.15 5.50
CA SER A 10 -27.82 14.92 4.72
C SER A 10 -26.56 14.47 3.99
N GLU A 11 -25.72 15.41 3.55
CA GLU A 11 -24.40 15.13 2.98
C GLU A 11 -23.51 14.43 4.01
N VAL A 12 -23.41 14.98 5.22
CA VAL A 12 -22.61 14.40 6.30
C VAL A 12 -23.10 13.00 6.67
N LEU A 13 -24.41 12.78 6.74
CA LEU A 13 -24.96 11.44 6.96
C LEU A 13 -24.60 10.47 5.84
N LEU A 14 -24.72 10.89 4.59
CA LEU A 14 -24.43 10.05 3.44
C LEU A 14 -22.93 9.67 3.39
N ILE A 15 -22.05 10.64 3.64
CA ILE A 15 -20.60 10.43 3.77
C ILE A 15 -20.32 9.39 4.86
N ASN A 16 -20.92 9.53 6.04
CA ASN A 16 -20.74 8.58 7.14
C ASN A 16 -21.21 7.16 6.79
N LEU A 17 -22.33 7.02 6.06
CA LEU A 17 -22.82 5.72 5.59
C LEU A 17 -21.86 5.08 4.58
N ILE A 18 -21.32 5.87 3.66
CA ILE A 18 -20.36 5.38 2.66
C ILE A 18 -19.03 5.03 3.32
N LEU A 19 -18.53 5.85 4.24
CA LEU A 19 -17.31 5.58 4.99
C LEU A 19 -17.36 4.20 5.65
N ARG A 20 -18.52 3.81 6.19
CA ARG A 20 -18.73 2.46 6.77
C ARG A 20 -18.57 1.32 5.77
N LYS A 21 -18.76 1.56 4.48
CA LYS A 21 -18.60 0.60 3.38
C LYS A 21 -17.20 0.61 2.77
N LEU A 22 -16.42 1.67 2.96
CA LEU A 22 -15.03 1.73 2.53
C LEU A 22 -14.15 0.80 3.37
N ASP A 23 -13.09 0.31 2.74
CA ASP A 23 -12.05 -0.47 3.39
C ASP A 23 -11.28 0.35 4.44
N LYS A 24 -10.61 -0.36 5.36
CA LYS A 24 -9.94 0.26 6.51
C LYS A 24 -8.85 1.23 6.10
N GLU A 25 -8.11 0.95 5.02
CA GLU A 25 -7.00 1.79 4.57
C GLU A 25 -7.53 3.09 3.98
N THR A 26 -8.50 3.00 3.08
CA THR A 26 -9.13 4.18 2.47
C THR A 26 -9.81 5.07 3.50
N ARG A 27 -10.50 4.48 4.49
CA ARG A 27 -11.10 5.26 5.60
C ARG A 27 -10.05 6.01 6.41
N LYS A 28 -8.96 5.33 6.80
CA LYS A 28 -7.85 5.97 7.54
C LYS A 28 -7.25 7.14 6.74
N ASN A 29 -7.04 6.94 5.45
CA ASN A 29 -6.50 7.99 4.58
C ASN A 29 -7.44 9.19 4.47
N TYR A 30 -8.76 8.96 4.45
CA TYR A 30 -9.74 10.04 4.47
C TYR A 30 -9.69 10.83 5.78
N GLU A 31 -9.70 10.14 6.92
CA GLU A 31 -9.63 10.76 8.25
C GLU A 31 -8.34 11.57 8.45
N LEU A 32 -7.21 11.11 7.89
CA LEU A 32 -5.94 11.86 7.89
C LEU A 32 -5.96 13.09 6.97
N ASN A 33 -6.72 13.03 5.87
CA ASN A 33 -6.86 14.15 4.93
C ASN A 33 -7.78 15.25 5.49
N LEU A 34 -8.73 14.87 6.34
CA LEU A 34 -9.72 15.78 6.91
C LEU A 34 -9.07 16.80 7.86
N ALA A 35 -9.25 18.09 7.59
CA ALA A 35 -8.85 19.14 8.52
C ALA A 35 -9.78 19.15 9.74
N SER A 36 -9.22 19.19 10.95
CA SER A 36 -9.96 18.91 12.21
C SER A 36 -11.08 19.88 12.58
N THR A 37 -11.34 20.92 11.79
CA THR A 37 -12.26 22.02 12.13
C THR A 37 -13.37 22.23 11.12
N LYS A 38 -13.43 21.46 10.01
CA LYS A 38 -14.42 21.65 8.95
C LYS A 38 -15.27 20.41 8.75
N LEU A 39 -16.58 20.61 8.58
CA LEU A 39 -17.48 19.55 8.14
C LEU A 39 -17.10 19.14 6.71
N PRO A 40 -17.02 17.83 6.42
CA PRO A 40 -16.76 17.35 5.08
C PRO A 40 -17.95 17.69 4.18
N LYS A 41 -17.68 18.35 3.05
CA LYS A 41 -18.67 18.56 2.00
C LYS A 41 -18.75 17.34 1.11
N TRP A 42 -19.91 17.13 0.51
CA TRP A 42 -20.12 16.03 -0.42
C TRP A 42 -19.14 16.02 -1.60
N ASP A 43 -18.93 17.18 -2.23
CA ASP A 43 -18.05 17.29 -3.40
C ASP A 43 -16.58 16.96 -3.05
N ASP A 44 -16.09 17.48 -1.91
CA ASP A 44 -14.73 17.20 -1.43
C ASP A 44 -14.52 15.70 -1.14
N PHE A 45 -15.55 15.03 -0.61
CA PHE A 45 -15.52 13.58 -0.37
C PHE A 45 -15.48 12.78 -1.68
N MET A 46 -16.30 13.16 -2.66
CA MET A 46 -16.31 12.51 -3.98
C MET A 46 -14.97 12.71 -4.71
N ASP A 47 -14.40 13.90 -4.66
CA ASP A 47 -13.08 14.19 -5.22
C ASP A 47 -11.97 13.36 -4.56
N PHE A 48 -12.04 13.17 -3.24
CA PHE A 48 -11.14 12.27 -2.52
C PHE A 48 -11.24 10.83 -3.03
N LEU A 49 -12.46 10.31 -3.20
CA LEU A 49 -12.68 8.94 -3.68
C LEU A 49 -12.16 8.76 -5.10
N LEU A 50 -12.44 9.71 -6.00
CA LEU A 50 -11.94 9.68 -7.38
C LEU A 50 -10.42 9.66 -7.42
N LYS A 51 -9.75 10.53 -6.64
CA LYS A 51 -8.28 10.53 -6.53
C LYS A 51 -7.75 9.19 -6.01
N ARG A 52 -8.42 8.59 -5.02
CA ARG A 52 -8.03 7.28 -4.48
C ARG A 52 -8.15 6.17 -5.53
N CYS A 53 -9.24 6.14 -6.31
CA CYS A 53 -9.43 5.20 -7.42
C CYS A 53 -8.31 5.35 -8.45
N LEU A 54 -8.04 6.56 -8.92
CA LEU A 54 -6.97 6.84 -9.89
C LEU A 54 -5.59 6.39 -9.39
N ILE A 55 -5.28 6.62 -8.10
CA ILE A 55 -4.02 6.16 -7.49
C ILE A 55 -3.94 4.62 -7.51
N LEU A 56 -5.02 3.92 -7.14
CA LEU A 56 -5.04 2.47 -7.13
C LEU A 56 -4.91 1.88 -8.54
N GLU A 57 -5.57 2.48 -9.53
CA GLU A 57 -5.44 2.10 -10.95
C GLU A 57 -4.03 2.34 -11.50
N ASN A 58 -3.41 3.48 -11.16
CA ASN A 58 -2.05 3.81 -11.57
C ASN A 58 -0.97 2.94 -10.88
N ILE A 59 -1.19 2.54 -9.63
CA ILE A 59 -0.29 1.59 -8.95
C ILE A 59 -0.45 0.19 -9.57
N GLN A 60 -1.68 -0.21 -9.91
CA GLN A 60 -1.95 -1.50 -10.54
C GLN A 60 -1.33 -1.61 -11.94
N THR A 61 -1.31 -0.52 -12.71
CA THR A 61 -0.64 -0.46 -14.02
C THR A 61 0.89 -0.42 -13.93
N ASN A 62 1.47 0.20 -12.90
CA ASN A 62 2.93 0.18 -12.69
C ASN A 62 3.48 -1.19 -12.26
N ASN A 63 2.65 -2.10 -11.73
CA ASN A 63 3.08 -3.47 -11.44
C ASN A 63 3.23 -4.35 -12.69
N ALA A 64 2.78 -3.88 -13.87
CA ALA A 64 2.90 -4.59 -15.14
C ALA A 64 4.14 -4.15 -15.97
N ILE A 65 4.89 -3.14 -15.53
CA ILE A 65 6.13 -2.74 -16.20
C ILE A 65 7.29 -3.10 -15.30
N ALA A 66 7.85 -4.29 -15.52
CA ALA A 66 9.24 -4.56 -15.17
C ALA A 66 10.12 -3.61 -16.00
N VAL A 67 10.24 -2.36 -15.56
CA VAL A 67 11.27 -1.46 -16.09
C VAL A 67 12.60 -2.01 -15.59
N PRO A 68 13.57 -2.34 -16.46
CA PRO A 68 14.93 -2.53 -16.02
C PRO A 68 15.44 -1.16 -15.59
N SER A 69 15.26 -0.84 -14.31
CA SER A 69 15.88 0.35 -13.72
C SER A 69 17.37 0.08 -13.61
N GLU A 70 18.13 0.51 -14.62
CA GLU A 70 19.55 0.80 -14.49
C GLU A 70 19.75 2.02 -13.57
N ARG A 71 19.36 1.86 -12.30
CA ARG A 71 19.87 2.70 -11.23
C ARG A 71 20.45 1.76 -10.21
N SER A 72 21.76 1.55 -10.37
CA SER A 72 22.66 1.05 -9.35
C SER A 72 22.64 2.00 -8.15
N TYR A 73 21.55 1.98 -7.39
CA TYR A 73 21.62 2.33 -5.99
C TYR A 73 22.38 1.18 -5.35
N LYS A 74 23.67 1.40 -5.11
CA LYS A 74 24.45 0.56 -4.19
C LYS A 74 23.70 0.56 -2.87
N THR A 75 22.84 -0.42 -2.67
CA THR A 75 22.36 -0.79 -1.35
C THR A 75 23.63 -1.16 -0.60
N LYS A 76 24.07 -0.27 0.29
CA LYS A 76 25.06 -0.62 1.30
C LYS A 76 24.34 -1.59 2.24
N SER A 77 24.21 -2.84 1.81
CA SER A 77 23.86 -3.94 2.69
C SER A 77 24.97 -4.00 3.72
N PHE A 78 24.64 -3.68 4.98
CA PHE A 78 25.45 -4.05 6.13
C PHE A 78 25.37 -5.58 6.28
N LEU A 79 25.91 -6.30 5.31
CA LEU A 79 26.33 -7.67 5.53
C LEU A 79 27.66 -7.54 6.27
N ALA A 80 27.59 -7.66 7.60
CA ALA A 80 28.75 -8.07 8.36
C ALA A 80 29.33 -9.27 7.62
N LYS A 81 30.61 -9.19 7.23
CA LYS A 81 31.35 -10.34 6.73
C LYS A 81 31.36 -11.36 7.86
N LEU A 82 30.35 -12.21 7.92
CA LEU A 82 30.38 -13.42 8.70
C LEU A 82 31.43 -14.28 8.01
N ASP A 83 32.41 -14.76 8.78
CA ASP A 83 33.32 -15.78 8.31
C ASP A 83 32.52 -16.91 7.65
N PRO A 84 33.05 -17.58 6.61
CA PRO A 84 32.33 -18.63 5.91
C PRO A 84 32.03 -19.80 6.86
N VAL A 85 30.90 -19.72 7.56
CA VAL A 85 30.40 -20.79 8.43
C VAL A 85 29.81 -21.85 7.51
N ASN A 86 30.28 -23.08 7.67
CA ASN A 86 29.70 -24.23 7.01
C ASN A 86 28.19 -24.29 7.25
N CYS A 87 27.41 -24.68 6.24
CA CYS A 87 25.97 -24.77 6.40
C CYS A 87 25.61 -25.60 7.65
N VAL A 88 24.68 -25.09 8.46
CA VAL A 88 24.20 -25.76 9.69
C VAL A 88 23.65 -27.17 9.40
N ILE A 89 23.21 -27.43 8.17
CA ILE A 89 22.52 -28.66 7.77
C ILE A 89 23.51 -29.67 7.19
N CYS A 90 24.15 -29.36 6.07
CA CYS A 90 25.07 -30.31 5.43
C CYS A 90 26.46 -30.33 6.08
N LYS A 91 26.85 -29.26 6.80
CA LYS A 91 28.18 -29.04 7.40
C LYS A 91 29.37 -29.13 6.44
N GLN A 92 29.12 -29.28 5.13
CA GLN A 92 30.14 -29.52 4.11
C GLN A 92 30.61 -28.24 3.43
N GLN A 93 29.70 -27.33 3.09
CA GLN A 93 30.02 -26.10 2.37
C GLN A 93 29.31 -24.89 2.96
N PRO A 94 29.93 -23.70 2.92
CA PRO A 94 29.29 -22.46 3.31
C PRO A 94 28.27 -22.06 2.24
N HIS A 95 26.99 -22.28 2.53
CA HIS A 95 25.90 -21.81 1.69
C HIS A 95 24.70 -21.39 2.55
N PRO A 96 23.84 -20.49 2.05
CA PRO A 96 22.58 -20.20 2.69
C PRO A 96 21.71 -21.46 2.80
N VAL A 97 20.96 -21.59 3.90
CA VAL A 97 20.13 -22.77 4.21
C VAL A 97 19.16 -23.12 3.07
N PHE A 98 18.57 -22.13 2.41
CA PHE A 98 17.63 -22.33 1.29
C PHE A 98 18.27 -22.90 0.00
N ARG A 99 19.61 -22.94 -0.09
CA ARG A 99 20.35 -23.60 -1.19
C ARG A 99 20.91 -24.96 -0.78
N CYS A 100 20.53 -25.47 0.39
CA CYS A 100 20.96 -26.78 0.85
C CYS A 100 20.24 -27.87 0.05
N LYS A 101 21.02 -28.74 -0.61
CA LYS A 101 20.49 -29.91 -1.31
C LYS A 101 19.78 -30.89 -0.37
N ASP A 102 20.18 -30.93 0.90
CA ASP A 102 19.57 -31.81 1.91
C ASP A 102 18.23 -31.27 2.46
N VAL A 103 17.89 -30.00 2.20
CA VAL A 103 16.59 -29.39 2.58
C VAL A 103 15.60 -29.43 1.43
N MET A 104 16.11 -29.38 0.19
CA MET A 104 15.30 -29.39 -1.02
C MET A 104 15.04 -30.83 -1.43
N ILE A 105 14.07 -31.47 -0.75
CA ILE A 105 13.50 -32.77 -1.13
C ILE A 105 12.85 -32.65 -2.52
#